data_AF-A0A535KGZ4-F1
#
_entry.id   AF-A0A535KGZ4-F1
#
_cell.length_a   1.000
_cell.length_b   1.000
_cell.length_c   1.000
_cell.angle_alpha   90.00
_cell.angle_beta   90.00
_cell.angle_gamma   90.00
#
_symmetry.space_group_name_H-M   'P 1'
#
loop_
_entity.id
_entity.type
_entity.pdbx_description
1 polymer ?
#
loop_
_entity_poly.entity_id
_entity_poly.type
_entity_poly.pdbx_seq_one_letter_code
_entity_poly.pdbx_strand_id
1 'polypeptide(L)'
;MSFTVEDFARTSLVRVLPRSRYRLAGQTDARFQSFAGNTTRIAYRQQGATPAFLLFSGPGQDPHAAAMAAATWAEANWRPNAIQRRVRPGVVVVHVAPANQLTPAGQVAGTAVPAAIWTVDSESGRVAVASTPPGSPPGGEMKRAATALLNGAPVPSLGELDLAERNVMQVRTVGVPRVAGGVLSICLILVALRYGLGGVFGLFALPGAIASGNLAEMGSLAVSVLILAGILLGIGVLLNLGNLAYRVPGFSSPVPRTRNLAWGGYVAAMVCLVVAQGAVPSALNPNNVGAGQAQYLHVTATTSDDGSETYVTAGGELTVDLSSWPSTEWPGVQFKTSNPSVLSLEATPAANGKPIAKFTAHQTGASRVDATSTDGQYTFQLRVDVGASAP
;
A
#
# COMPACT_ATOMS: atom_id res chain seq x y z
N MET A 1 -42.91 7.06 5.90
CA MET A 1 -43.16 6.09 4.80
C MET A 1 -42.73 4.74 5.30
N SER A 2 -43.54 3.69 5.13
CA SER A 2 -43.10 2.33 5.43
C SER A 2 -42.25 1.79 4.28
N PHE A 3 -41.28 0.93 4.59
CA PHE A 3 -40.43 0.28 3.58
C PHE A 3 -40.62 -1.24 3.61
N THR A 4 -40.39 -1.90 2.48
CA THR A 4 -40.49 -3.36 2.39
C THR A 4 -39.23 -4.05 2.89
N VAL A 5 -39.33 -5.35 3.20
CA VAL A 5 -38.16 -6.19 3.53
C VAL A 5 -37.12 -6.20 2.40
N GLU A 6 -37.55 -6.16 1.14
CA GLU A 6 -36.64 -6.15 -0.01
C GLU A 6 -35.92 -4.80 -0.14
N ASP A 7 -36.58 -3.68 0.16
CA ASP A 7 -35.94 -2.36 0.19
C ASP A 7 -34.87 -2.29 1.28
N PHE A 8 -35.20 -2.82 2.45
CA PHE A 8 -34.28 -2.91 3.58
C PHE A 8 -33.09 -3.84 3.29
N ALA A 9 -33.35 -5.01 2.72
CA ALA A 9 -32.32 -5.97 2.34
C ALA A 9 -31.35 -5.34 1.33
N ARG A 10 -31.84 -4.72 0.26
CA ARG A 10 -31.01 -4.05 -0.75
C ARG A 10 -30.16 -2.94 -0.14
N THR A 11 -30.78 -2.07 0.66
CA THR A 11 -30.10 -0.91 1.28
C THR A 11 -29.01 -1.32 2.26
N SER A 12 -29.25 -2.37 3.04
CA SER A 12 -28.26 -2.91 3.99
C SER A 12 -27.15 -3.70 3.28
N LEU A 13 -27.50 -4.54 2.32
CA LEU A 13 -26.56 -5.45 1.64
C LEU A 13 -25.54 -4.72 0.78
N VAL A 14 -25.90 -3.64 0.07
CA VAL A 14 -24.95 -2.84 -0.72
C VAL A 14 -23.75 -2.37 0.13
N ARG A 15 -23.96 -2.14 1.43
CA ARG A 15 -22.89 -1.74 2.37
C ARG A 15 -22.20 -2.94 3.02
N VAL A 16 -22.95 -3.99 3.35
CA VAL A 16 -22.46 -5.16 4.08
C VAL A 16 -21.62 -6.09 3.18
N LEU A 17 -22.04 -6.32 1.94
CA LEU A 17 -21.35 -7.21 0.99
C LEU A 17 -19.85 -6.86 0.84
N PRO A 18 -19.45 -5.64 0.39
CA PRO A 18 -18.05 -5.31 0.16
C PRO A 18 -17.20 -5.29 1.43
N ARG A 19 -17.79 -4.98 2.59
CA ARG A 19 -17.05 -4.84 3.86
C ARG A 19 -16.87 -6.17 4.59
N SER A 20 -17.91 -6.98 4.61
CA SER A 20 -17.98 -8.20 5.44
C SER A 20 -17.84 -9.48 4.61
N ARG A 21 -17.56 -9.38 3.31
CA ARG A 21 -17.32 -10.50 2.37
C ARG A 21 -18.49 -11.49 2.30
N TYR A 22 -19.71 -10.97 2.42
CA TYR A 22 -20.91 -11.75 2.15
C TYR A 22 -21.09 -11.91 0.63
N ARG A 23 -21.75 -12.98 0.24
CA ARG A 23 -22.22 -13.27 -1.12
C ARG A 23 -23.73 -13.38 -1.10
N LEU A 24 -24.37 -13.09 -2.22
CA LEU A 24 -25.80 -13.26 -2.35
C LEU A 24 -26.09 -14.69 -2.78
N ALA A 25 -27.14 -15.28 -2.22
CA ALA A 25 -27.72 -16.47 -2.79
C ALA A 25 -28.91 -16.08 -3.67
N GLY A 26 -29.06 -16.77 -4.79
CA GLY A 26 -30.28 -16.68 -5.57
C GLY A 26 -31.47 -17.21 -4.76
N GLN A 27 -32.65 -16.63 -4.94
CA GLN A 27 -33.87 -17.11 -4.29
C GLN A 27 -34.21 -18.56 -4.67
N THR A 28 -33.78 -19.01 -5.85
CA THR A 28 -33.99 -20.36 -6.38
C THR A 28 -32.81 -21.30 -6.13
N ASP A 29 -31.83 -20.89 -5.33
CA ASP A 29 -30.64 -21.70 -5.05
C ASP A 29 -31.04 -22.98 -4.30
N ALA A 30 -30.88 -24.12 -4.99
CA ALA A 30 -31.26 -25.44 -4.49
C ALA A 30 -30.61 -25.77 -3.13
N ARG A 31 -29.45 -25.18 -2.83
CA ARG A 31 -28.73 -25.44 -1.58
C ARG A 31 -29.48 -24.93 -0.36
N PHE A 32 -30.25 -23.85 -0.49
CA PHE A 32 -30.86 -23.14 0.65
C PHE A 32 -32.38 -23.30 0.71
N GLN A 33 -32.95 -24.23 -0.05
CA GLN A 33 -34.40 -24.47 -0.14
C GLN A 33 -35.08 -24.70 1.22
N SER A 34 -34.37 -25.30 2.18
CA SER A 34 -34.91 -25.62 3.51
C SER A 34 -35.32 -24.40 4.33
N PHE A 35 -34.80 -23.22 4.03
CA PHE A 35 -35.17 -21.97 4.71
C PHE A 35 -35.52 -20.83 3.75
N ALA A 36 -35.36 -21.02 2.44
CA ALA A 36 -35.69 -20.02 1.43
C ALA A 36 -37.16 -19.55 1.52
N GLY A 37 -38.11 -20.44 1.78
CA GLY A 37 -39.54 -20.09 1.87
C GLY A 37 -39.90 -19.13 3.01
N ASN A 38 -39.08 -19.06 4.06
CA ASN A 38 -39.26 -18.16 5.20
C ASN A 38 -38.38 -16.91 5.13
N THR A 39 -37.78 -16.65 3.96
CA THR A 39 -36.89 -15.52 3.74
C THR A 39 -37.18 -14.86 2.41
N THR A 40 -36.97 -13.56 2.31
CA THR A 40 -37.04 -12.81 1.05
C THR A 40 -35.67 -12.75 0.38
N ARG A 41 -34.60 -12.59 1.18
CA ARG A 41 -33.22 -12.49 0.68
C ARG A 41 -32.27 -13.25 1.59
N ILE A 42 -31.28 -13.89 0.97
CA ILE A 42 -30.26 -14.67 1.65
C ILE A 42 -28.88 -14.12 1.26
N ALA A 43 -28.08 -13.79 2.26
CA ALA A 43 -26.67 -13.51 2.10
C ALA A 43 -25.85 -14.45 2.98
N TYR A 44 -24.71 -14.92 2.49
CA TYR A 44 -23.88 -15.88 3.21
C TYR A 44 -22.40 -15.58 3.04
N ARG A 45 -21.63 -15.92 4.07
CA ARG A 45 -20.17 -15.87 4.07
C ARG A 45 -19.66 -17.28 4.35
N GLN A 46 -19.20 -17.97 3.32
CA GLN A 46 -18.70 -19.34 3.45
C GLN A 46 -17.21 -19.41 3.85
N GLN A 47 -16.42 -18.37 3.52
CA GLN A 47 -14.97 -18.39 3.69
C GLN A 47 -14.49 -17.49 4.84
N GLY A 48 -13.55 -18.00 5.64
CA GLY A 48 -12.88 -17.31 6.73
C GLY A 48 -13.09 -17.93 8.10
N ALA A 49 -12.53 -17.31 9.14
CA ALA A 49 -12.57 -17.81 10.52
C ALA A 49 -13.95 -17.76 11.20
N THR A 50 -14.94 -17.13 10.56
CA THR A 50 -16.32 -16.99 11.06
C THR A 50 -17.31 -16.98 9.88
N PRO A 51 -17.67 -18.15 9.34
CA PRO A 51 -18.72 -18.26 8.32
C PRO A 51 -20.05 -17.85 8.94
N ALA A 52 -20.92 -17.23 8.14
CA ALA A 52 -22.16 -16.70 8.66
C ALA A 52 -23.28 -16.61 7.62
N PHE A 53 -24.51 -16.77 8.08
CA PHE A 53 -25.72 -16.44 7.34
C PHE A 53 -26.30 -15.10 7.81
N LEU A 54 -26.80 -14.34 6.84
CA LEU A 54 -27.62 -13.16 7.04
C LEU A 54 -28.88 -13.34 6.18
N LEU A 55 -30.00 -13.59 6.84
CA LEU A 55 -31.29 -13.86 6.24
C LEU A 55 -32.22 -12.68 6.48
N PHE A 56 -33.05 -12.33 5.51
CA PHE A 56 -34.07 -11.30 5.65
C PHE A 56 -35.45 -11.92 5.54
N SER A 57 -36.29 -11.73 6.55
CA SER A 57 -37.66 -12.24 6.60
C SER A 57 -38.64 -11.06 6.64
N GLY A 58 -39.70 -11.13 5.85
CA GLY A 58 -40.75 -10.13 5.74
C GLY A 58 -42.00 -10.47 6.56
N PRO A 59 -43.07 -9.65 6.43
CA PRO A 59 -44.33 -9.90 7.12
C PRO A 59 -44.95 -11.23 6.69
N GLY A 60 -45.46 -12.00 7.65
CA GLY A 60 -46.06 -13.33 7.43
C GLY A 60 -45.07 -14.47 7.23
N GLN A 61 -43.75 -14.21 7.21
CA GLN A 61 -42.71 -15.23 7.22
C GLN A 61 -42.33 -15.61 8.66
N ASP A 62 -41.89 -16.85 8.89
CA ASP A 62 -41.43 -17.31 10.20
C ASP A 62 -39.90 -17.18 10.34
N PRO A 63 -39.38 -16.10 10.98
CA PRO A 63 -37.95 -15.91 11.15
C PRO A 63 -37.33 -16.93 12.11
N HIS A 64 -38.11 -17.51 13.03
CA HIS A 64 -37.62 -18.53 13.95
C HIS A 64 -37.40 -19.86 13.21
N ALA A 65 -38.35 -20.29 12.39
CA ALA A 65 -38.18 -21.45 11.52
C ALA A 65 -37.00 -21.26 10.54
N ALA A 66 -36.85 -20.07 9.95
CA ALA A 66 -35.71 -19.73 9.09
C ALA A 66 -34.37 -19.87 9.84
N ALA A 67 -34.29 -19.33 11.07
CA ALA A 67 -33.08 -19.40 11.89
C ALA A 67 -32.71 -20.84 12.26
N MET A 68 -33.70 -21.65 12.67
CA MET A 68 -33.51 -23.06 13.02
C MET A 68 -33.04 -23.88 11.82
N ALA A 69 -33.71 -23.74 10.67
CA ALA A 69 -33.38 -24.48 9.46
C ALA A 69 -31.99 -24.08 8.91
N ALA A 70 -31.66 -22.79 8.91
CA ALA A 70 -30.34 -22.32 8.49
C ALA A 70 -29.22 -22.74 9.46
N ALA A 71 -29.49 -22.76 10.77
CA ALA A 71 -28.55 -23.24 11.77
C ALA A 71 -28.24 -24.74 11.59
N THR A 72 -29.28 -25.56 11.39
CA THR A 72 -29.14 -26.99 11.11
C THR A 72 -28.38 -27.22 9.80
N TRP A 73 -28.71 -26.46 8.75
CA TRP A 73 -28.00 -26.53 7.48
C TRP A 73 -26.51 -26.15 7.63
N ALA A 74 -26.20 -25.08 8.37
CA ALA A 74 -24.85 -24.61 8.60
C ALA A 74 -24.00 -25.67 9.34
N GLU A 75 -24.55 -26.30 10.38
CA GLU A 75 -23.86 -27.37 11.11
C GLU A 75 -23.63 -28.63 10.24
N ALA A 76 -24.55 -28.92 9.31
CA ALA A 76 -24.41 -30.06 8.41
C ALA A 76 -23.39 -29.81 7.27
N ASN A 77 -23.39 -28.60 6.69
CA ASN A 77 -22.69 -28.31 5.44
C ASN A 77 -21.40 -27.49 5.59
N TRP A 78 -21.24 -26.70 6.65
CA TRP A 78 -20.01 -25.94 6.91
C TRP A 78 -19.07 -26.66 7.86
N ARG A 79 -19.07 -27.99 7.77
CA ARG A 79 -18.26 -28.88 8.59
C ARG A 79 -16.76 -28.71 8.30
N PRO A 80 -15.91 -28.99 9.30
CA PRO A 80 -14.47 -28.95 9.12
C PRO A 80 -14.05 -30.01 8.09
N ASN A 81 -13.39 -29.59 7.02
CA ASN A 81 -12.52 -30.51 6.28
C ASN A 81 -11.39 -30.94 7.23
N ALA A 82 -10.84 -32.15 7.07
CA ALA A 82 -9.83 -32.75 7.98
C ALA A 82 -8.57 -31.89 8.26
N ILE A 83 -8.40 -30.78 7.55
CA ILE A 83 -7.26 -29.86 7.57
C ILE A 83 -7.57 -28.54 8.31
N GLN A 84 -8.84 -28.21 8.59
CA GLN A 84 -9.23 -26.92 9.16
C GLN A 84 -9.87 -27.04 10.55
N ARG A 85 -9.38 -26.20 11.49
CA ARG A 85 -9.90 -26.09 12.87
C ARG A 85 -11.40 -25.79 12.86
N ARG A 86 -12.17 -26.42 13.76
CA ARG A 86 -13.63 -26.27 13.91
C ARG A 86 -14.03 -24.79 13.90
N VAL A 87 -14.67 -24.35 12.82
CA VAL A 87 -15.15 -22.98 12.67
C VAL A 87 -16.58 -22.93 13.20
N ARG A 88 -16.92 -21.97 14.07
CA ARG A 88 -18.26 -21.84 14.65
C ARG A 88 -19.08 -20.87 13.81
N PRO A 89 -20.00 -21.35 12.93
CA PRO A 89 -20.78 -20.47 12.09
C PRO A 89 -21.79 -19.66 12.92
N GLY A 90 -22.17 -18.48 12.43
CA GLY A 90 -23.25 -17.67 13.01
C GLY A 90 -24.43 -17.53 12.06
N VAL A 91 -25.65 -17.46 12.58
CA VAL A 91 -26.86 -17.23 11.78
C VAL A 91 -27.59 -16.00 12.31
N VAL A 92 -27.86 -15.03 11.46
CA VAL A 92 -28.68 -13.88 11.79
C VAL A 92 -29.88 -13.85 10.85
N VAL A 93 -31.07 -13.76 11.42
CA VAL A 93 -32.31 -13.50 10.69
C VAL A 93 -32.79 -12.10 11.05
N VAL A 94 -32.92 -11.24 10.06
CA VAL A 94 -33.45 -9.89 10.22
C VAL A 94 -34.92 -9.92 9.80
N HIS A 95 -35.80 -9.81 10.78
CA HIS A 95 -37.23 -9.71 10.55
C HIS A 95 -37.61 -8.24 10.35
N VAL A 96 -38.13 -7.93 9.16
CA VAL A 96 -38.58 -6.59 8.77
C VAL A 96 -40.09 -6.62 8.60
N ALA A 97 -40.82 -6.05 9.54
CA ALA A 97 -42.28 -5.98 9.52
C ALA A 97 -42.77 -4.80 10.38
N PRO A 98 -44.05 -4.40 10.26
CA PRO A 98 -44.64 -3.42 11.18
C PRO A 98 -44.61 -3.91 12.62
N ALA A 99 -44.59 -2.99 13.59
CA ALA A 99 -44.41 -3.32 15.01
C ALA A 99 -45.37 -4.40 15.57
N ASN A 100 -46.60 -4.48 15.06
CA ASN A 100 -47.60 -5.46 15.47
C ASN A 100 -47.36 -6.89 14.94
N GLN A 101 -46.46 -7.06 13.98
CA GLN A 101 -46.13 -8.35 13.35
C GLN A 101 -44.69 -8.79 13.66
N LEU A 102 -43.91 -7.97 14.37
CA LEU A 102 -42.54 -8.31 14.72
C LEU A 102 -42.49 -9.41 15.78
N THR A 103 -41.66 -10.41 15.51
CA THR A 103 -41.25 -11.38 16.53
C THR A 103 -40.29 -10.72 17.53
N PRO A 104 -40.19 -11.23 18.77
CA PRO A 104 -39.21 -10.70 19.73
C PRO A 104 -37.78 -10.86 19.22
N ALA A 105 -36.98 -9.79 19.28
CA ALA A 105 -35.55 -9.86 19.01
C ALA A 105 -34.85 -10.63 20.13
N GLY A 106 -33.93 -11.52 19.77
CA GLY A 106 -33.32 -12.40 20.75
C GLY A 106 -32.40 -13.45 20.16
N GLN A 107 -31.70 -14.16 21.03
CA GLN A 107 -31.05 -15.40 20.66
C GLN A 107 -32.11 -16.50 20.45
N VAL A 108 -31.91 -17.32 19.42
CA VAL A 108 -32.75 -18.49 19.18
C VAL A 108 -32.22 -19.64 20.04
N ALA A 109 -33.06 -20.16 20.93
CA ALA A 109 -32.69 -21.29 21.78
C ALA A 109 -32.77 -22.61 20.99
N GLY A 110 -31.95 -23.60 21.37
CA GLY A 110 -32.00 -24.93 20.77
C GLY A 110 -31.37 -25.05 19.38
N THR A 111 -30.69 -24.03 18.87
CA THR A 111 -29.99 -24.10 17.59
C THR A 111 -28.64 -24.80 17.70
N ALA A 112 -28.30 -25.60 16.69
CA ALA A 112 -27.00 -26.30 16.60
C ALA A 112 -25.81 -25.33 16.56
N VAL A 113 -26.02 -24.12 16.03
CA VAL A 113 -25.02 -23.05 15.92
C VAL A 113 -25.59 -21.75 16.48
N PRO A 114 -24.76 -20.79 16.95
CA PRO A 114 -25.25 -19.51 17.45
C PRO A 114 -26.15 -18.80 16.42
N ALA A 115 -27.42 -18.59 16.78
CA ALA A 115 -28.41 -17.95 15.93
C ALA A 115 -29.13 -16.82 16.66
N ALA A 116 -29.47 -15.77 15.93
CA ALA A 116 -30.14 -14.59 16.45
C ALA A 116 -31.22 -14.08 15.51
N ILE A 117 -32.30 -13.57 16.09
CA ILE A 117 -33.31 -12.79 15.39
C ILE A 117 -33.09 -11.32 15.74
N TRP A 118 -32.88 -10.50 14.72
CA TRP A 118 -32.91 -9.05 14.81
C TRP A 118 -34.22 -8.56 14.23
N THR A 119 -34.75 -7.47 14.77
CA THR A 119 -35.98 -6.89 14.26
C THR A 119 -35.78 -5.47 13.78
N VAL A 120 -36.53 -5.14 12.74
CA VAL A 120 -36.58 -3.82 12.14
C VAL A 120 -38.05 -3.49 11.95
N ASP A 121 -38.52 -2.50 12.69
CA ASP A 121 -39.85 -1.94 12.48
C ASP A 121 -39.85 -1.16 11.15
N SER A 122 -40.67 -1.61 10.20
CA SER A 122 -40.75 -1.00 8.87
C SER A 122 -41.44 0.37 8.87
N GLU A 123 -42.18 0.72 9.93
CA GLU A 123 -42.90 1.99 10.05
C GLU A 123 -42.07 3.03 10.82
N SER A 124 -41.46 2.63 11.94
CA SER A 124 -40.66 3.53 12.78
C SER A 124 -39.15 3.46 12.53
N GLY A 125 -38.69 2.49 11.74
CA GLY A 125 -37.26 2.24 11.47
C GLY A 125 -36.46 1.81 12.70
N ARG A 126 -37.14 1.48 13.80
CA ARG A 126 -36.50 1.04 15.03
C ARG A 126 -35.87 -0.34 14.83
N VAL A 127 -34.57 -0.43 15.09
CA VAL A 127 -33.80 -1.68 14.98
C VAL A 127 -33.45 -2.21 16.36
N ALA A 128 -33.83 -3.45 16.64
CA ALA A 128 -33.44 -4.17 17.85
C ALA A 128 -32.46 -5.31 17.52
N VAL A 129 -31.27 -5.25 18.14
CA VAL A 129 -30.19 -6.23 18.00
C VAL A 129 -29.84 -6.71 19.40
N ALA A 130 -30.31 -7.91 19.76
CA ALA A 130 -30.14 -8.45 21.11
C ALA A 130 -28.92 -9.37 21.25
N SER A 131 -28.49 -10.02 20.17
CA SER A 131 -27.33 -10.92 20.18
C SER A 131 -26.58 -10.86 18.84
N THR A 132 -25.26 -11.05 18.87
CA THR A 132 -24.39 -10.95 17.69
C THR A 132 -23.61 -12.25 17.47
N PRO A 133 -24.20 -13.23 16.76
CA PRO A 133 -23.53 -14.46 16.37
C PRO A 133 -22.20 -14.22 15.64
N PRO A 134 -21.24 -15.15 15.71
CA PRO A 134 -19.95 -15.01 15.03
C PRO A 134 -20.11 -14.69 13.54
N GLY A 135 -19.35 -13.71 13.05
CA GLY A 135 -19.37 -13.31 11.64
C GLY A 135 -20.52 -12.42 11.22
N SER A 136 -21.49 -12.14 12.10
CA SER A 136 -22.59 -11.19 11.85
C SER A 136 -22.09 -9.78 11.53
N PRO A 137 -22.79 -9.02 10.67
CA PRO A 137 -22.46 -7.62 10.43
C PRO A 137 -22.69 -6.77 11.69
N PRO A 138 -22.07 -5.60 11.82
CA PRO A 138 -22.38 -4.71 12.93
C PRO A 138 -23.81 -4.20 12.82
N GLY A 139 -24.58 -4.27 13.92
CA GLY A 139 -25.97 -3.80 13.96
C GLY A 139 -26.16 -2.31 13.60
N GLY A 140 -25.09 -1.51 13.68
CA GLY A 140 -25.07 -0.13 13.20
C GLY A 140 -25.34 0.01 11.69
N GLU A 141 -24.99 -0.98 10.86
CA GLU A 141 -25.31 -0.94 9.42
C GLU A 141 -26.82 -1.12 9.18
N MET A 142 -27.49 -1.93 10.01
CA MET A 142 -28.96 -2.09 9.98
C MET A 142 -29.66 -0.80 10.39
N LYS A 143 -29.20 -0.15 11.46
CA LYS A 143 -29.72 1.16 11.91
C LYS A 143 -29.58 2.24 10.83
N ARG A 144 -28.42 2.31 10.18
CA ARG A 144 -28.18 3.27 9.09
C ARG A 144 -29.06 3.00 7.88
N ALA A 145 -29.27 1.73 7.52
CA ALA A 145 -30.14 1.36 6.39
C ALA A 145 -31.60 1.76 6.68
N ALA A 146 -32.12 1.44 7.87
CA ALA A 146 -33.47 1.85 8.28
C ALA A 146 -33.64 3.37 8.27
N THR A 147 -32.67 4.10 8.84
CA THR A 147 -32.69 5.57 8.89
C THR A 147 -32.67 6.17 7.48
N ALA A 148 -31.85 5.63 6.58
CA ALA A 148 -31.77 6.12 5.20
C ALA A 148 -33.11 5.95 4.46
N LEU A 149 -33.75 4.79 4.61
CA LEU A 149 -35.05 4.51 4.00
C LEU A 149 -36.17 5.40 4.55
N LEU A 150 -36.20 5.61 5.88
CA LEU A 150 -37.17 6.53 6.49
C LEU A 150 -36.99 7.98 6.03
N ASN A 151 -35.75 8.40 5.81
CA ASN A 151 -35.43 9.73 5.29
C ASN A 151 -35.69 9.86 3.78
N GLY A 152 -36.27 8.85 3.13
CA GLY A 152 -36.62 8.89 1.71
C GLY A 152 -35.42 8.73 0.77
N ALA A 153 -34.30 8.16 1.23
CA ALA A 153 -33.19 7.84 0.35
C ALA A 153 -33.64 6.85 -0.74
N PRO A 154 -33.12 6.99 -1.98
CA PRO A 154 -33.47 6.07 -3.05
C PRO A 154 -33.01 4.65 -2.69
N VAL A 155 -33.90 3.68 -2.90
CA VAL A 155 -33.60 2.27 -2.68
C VAL A 155 -32.61 1.80 -3.76
N PRO A 156 -31.49 1.15 -3.38
CA PRO A 156 -30.54 0.67 -4.36
C PRO A 156 -31.15 -0.31 -5.37
N SER A 157 -30.70 -0.22 -6.62
CA SER A 157 -31.15 -1.11 -7.68
C SER A 157 -30.55 -2.52 -7.52
N LEU A 158 -31.16 -3.53 -8.15
CA LEU A 158 -30.57 -4.87 -8.21
C LEU A 158 -29.21 -4.87 -8.94
N GLY A 159 -29.02 -3.96 -9.91
CA GLY A 159 -27.74 -3.80 -10.61
C GLY A 159 -26.64 -3.24 -9.71
N GLU A 160 -26.95 -2.29 -8.84
CA GLU A 160 -26.01 -1.78 -7.82
C GLU A 160 -25.65 -2.85 -6.80
N LEU A 161 -26.60 -3.71 -6.46
CA LEU A 161 -26.38 -4.85 -5.59
C LEU A 161 -25.47 -5.91 -6.24
N ASP A 162 -25.66 -6.24 -7.53
CA ASP A 162 -24.75 -7.11 -8.29
C ASP A 162 -23.36 -6.48 -8.41
N LEU A 163 -23.27 -5.17 -8.65
CA LEU A 163 -21.98 -4.46 -8.70
C LEU A 163 -21.28 -4.48 -7.34
N ALA A 164 -22.00 -4.36 -6.23
CA ALA A 164 -21.47 -4.52 -4.88
C ALA A 164 -20.95 -5.94 -4.62
N GLU A 165 -21.63 -6.97 -5.12
CA GLU A 165 -21.17 -8.36 -5.08
C GLU A 165 -19.93 -8.60 -5.97
N ARG A 166 -19.91 -8.07 -7.19
CA ARG A 166 -18.73 -8.13 -8.08
C ARG A 166 -17.53 -7.44 -7.46
N ASN A 167 -17.74 -6.33 -6.75
CA ASN A 167 -16.69 -5.68 -5.97
C ASN A 167 -16.14 -6.61 -4.88
N VAL A 168 -16.96 -7.48 -4.25
CA VAL A 168 -16.45 -8.54 -3.34
C VAL A 168 -15.58 -9.54 -4.09
N MET A 169 -15.92 -9.88 -5.35
CA MET A 169 -15.12 -10.78 -6.19
C MET A 169 -13.82 -10.13 -6.67
N GLN A 170 -13.81 -8.83 -6.95
CA GLN A 170 -12.60 -8.07 -7.32
C GLN A 170 -11.71 -7.75 -6.11
N VAL A 171 -12.28 -7.55 -4.91
CA VAL A 171 -11.52 -7.36 -3.65
C VAL A 171 -10.72 -8.61 -3.24
N ARG A 172 -10.88 -9.73 -3.97
CA ARG A 172 -9.99 -10.90 -3.89
C ARG A 172 -8.52 -10.56 -4.18
N THR A 173 -8.22 -9.39 -4.74
CA THR A 173 -6.83 -8.96 -5.01
C THR A 173 -6.23 -7.96 -4.04
N VAL A 174 -6.96 -7.18 -3.23
CA VAL A 174 -6.28 -6.11 -2.45
C VAL A 174 -6.94 -5.81 -1.09
N GLY A 175 -6.31 -6.32 -0.03
CA GLY A 175 -6.58 -5.94 1.36
C GLY A 175 -5.82 -4.69 1.79
N VAL A 176 -5.84 -3.62 0.98
CA VAL A 176 -5.16 -2.35 1.30
C VAL A 176 -6.22 -1.26 1.54
N PRO A 177 -6.17 -0.52 2.66
CA PRO A 177 -7.07 0.62 2.90
C PRO A 177 -6.89 1.71 1.84
N ARG A 178 -7.97 2.07 1.13
CA ARG A 178 -7.96 2.96 -0.06
C ARG A 178 -7.28 4.33 0.11
N VAL A 179 -7.22 4.88 1.31
CA VAL A 179 -6.71 6.25 1.54
C VAL A 179 -5.26 6.25 2.03
N ALA A 180 -4.85 5.23 2.79
CA ALA A 180 -3.46 5.07 3.23
C ALA A 180 -2.61 4.32 2.20
N GLY A 181 -3.22 3.41 1.42
CA GLY A 181 -2.53 2.62 0.41
C GLY A 181 -1.95 3.46 -0.71
N GLY A 182 -2.69 4.42 -1.28
CA GLY A 182 -2.21 5.19 -2.43
C GLY A 182 -0.98 6.04 -2.09
N VAL A 183 -1.08 6.88 -1.06
CA VAL A 183 0.00 7.79 -0.67
C VAL A 183 1.20 7.02 -0.10
N LEU A 184 0.96 6.03 0.76
CA LEU A 184 2.06 5.23 1.32
C LEU A 184 2.75 4.38 0.23
N SER A 185 2.00 3.85 -0.74
CA SER A 185 2.60 3.13 -1.88
C SER A 185 3.41 4.05 -2.76
N ILE A 186 2.91 5.25 -3.06
CA ILE A 186 3.63 6.24 -3.85
C ILE A 186 4.90 6.68 -3.11
N CYS A 187 4.82 6.96 -1.81
CA CYS A 187 5.99 7.28 -1.00
C CYS A 187 7.01 6.13 -0.94
N LEU A 188 6.57 4.88 -0.76
CA LEU A 188 7.44 3.71 -0.78
C LEU A 188 8.05 3.47 -2.17
N ILE A 189 7.31 3.72 -3.26
CA ILE A 189 7.82 3.63 -4.64
C ILE A 189 8.84 4.75 -4.92
N LEU A 190 8.60 5.98 -4.45
CA LEU A 190 9.53 7.09 -4.61
C LEU A 190 10.81 6.89 -3.78
N VAL A 191 10.68 6.38 -2.56
CA VAL A 191 11.81 5.94 -1.73
C VAL A 191 12.54 4.77 -2.41
N ALA A 192 11.80 3.82 -2.99
CA ALA A 192 12.38 2.70 -3.72
C ALA A 192 13.14 3.12 -4.98
N LEU A 193 12.61 4.07 -5.74
CA LEU A 193 13.33 4.64 -6.89
C LEU A 193 14.58 5.38 -6.42
N ARG A 194 14.48 6.22 -5.39
CA ARG A 194 15.60 7.04 -4.92
C ARG A 194 16.74 6.23 -4.30
N TYR A 195 16.42 5.25 -3.46
CA TYR A 195 17.44 4.48 -2.72
C TYR A 195 17.73 3.10 -3.34
N GLY A 196 16.78 2.50 -4.06
CA GLY A 196 16.96 1.22 -4.74
C GLY A 196 17.91 1.33 -5.94
N LEU A 197 17.90 2.44 -6.68
CA LEU A 197 18.89 2.70 -7.72
C LEU A 197 20.31 2.82 -7.12
N GLY A 198 20.48 3.56 -6.02
CA GLY A 198 21.76 3.68 -5.32
C GLY A 198 22.30 2.34 -4.80
N GLY A 199 21.45 1.46 -4.29
CA GLY A 199 21.84 0.12 -3.84
C GLY A 199 22.23 -0.83 -4.99
N VAL A 200 21.59 -0.72 -6.15
CA VAL A 200 21.94 -1.49 -7.36
C VAL A 200 23.30 -1.06 -7.92
N PHE A 201 23.60 0.25 -7.91
CA PHE A 201 24.95 0.72 -8.27
C PHE A 201 26.01 0.30 -7.23
N GLY A 202 25.66 0.28 -5.93
CA GLY A 202 26.55 -0.22 -4.87
C GLY A 202 26.92 -1.70 -4.97
N LEU A 203 26.06 -2.55 -5.57
CA LEU A 203 26.35 -3.96 -5.84
C LEU A 203 27.49 -4.16 -6.86
N PHE A 204 27.70 -3.21 -7.78
CA PHE A 204 28.82 -3.24 -8.73
C PHE A 204 30.14 -2.79 -8.08
N ALA A 205 30.08 -1.99 -7.01
CA ALA A 205 31.25 -1.57 -6.22
C ALA A 205 31.64 -2.56 -5.10
N LEU A 206 30.82 -3.61 -4.89
CA LEU A 206 30.94 -4.61 -3.82
C LEU A 206 32.29 -5.37 -3.81
N PRO A 207 32.91 -5.72 -4.96
CA PRO A 207 34.24 -6.32 -4.97
C PRO A 207 35.34 -5.38 -4.44
N GLY A 208 35.23 -4.07 -4.72
CA GLY A 208 36.18 -3.06 -4.26
C GLY A 208 36.06 -2.75 -2.76
N ALA A 209 34.83 -2.67 -2.25
CA ALA A 209 34.58 -2.43 -0.83
C ALA A 209 35.09 -3.58 0.06
N ILE A 210 34.93 -4.84 -0.37
CA ILE A 210 35.47 -6.02 0.36
C ILE A 210 37.00 -6.00 0.36
N ALA A 211 37.64 -5.60 -0.75
CA ALA A 211 39.09 -5.51 -0.85
C ALA A 211 39.69 -4.39 0.02
N SER A 212 38.92 -3.33 0.31
CA SER A 212 39.38 -2.16 1.08
C SER A 212 39.40 -2.35 2.60
N GLY A 213 38.69 -3.36 3.14
CA GLY A 213 38.54 -3.58 4.58
C GLY A 213 37.78 -2.48 5.33
N ASN A 214 37.15 -1.53 4.63
CA ASN A 214 36.46 -0.40 5.24
C ASN A 214 35.08 -0.83 5.80
N LEU A 215 35.01 -1.02 7.12
CA LEU A 215 33.79 -1.43 7.83
C LEU A 215 32.61 -0.47 7.63
N ALA A 216 32.88 0.82 7.39
CA ALA A 216 31.83 1.81 7.15
C ALA A 216 31.16 1.66 5.78
N GLU A 217 31.96 1.36 4.74
CA GLU A 217 31.44 1.07 3.39
C GLU A 217 30.65 -0.23 3.38
N MET A 218 31.16 -1.27 4.05
CA MET A 218 30.44 -2.55 4.23
C MET A 218 29.12 -2.35 4.98
N GLY A 219 29.09 -1.50 6.01
CA GLY A 219 27.87 -1.13 6.74
C GLY A 219 26.85 -0.41 5.86
N SER A 220 27.29 0.56 5.04
CA SER A 220 26.41 1.29 4.12
C SER A 220 25.81 0.37 3.04
N LEU A 221 26.60 -0.60 2.57
CA LEU A 221 26.17 -1.57 1.58
C LEU A 221 25.15 -2.55 2.17
N ALA A 222 25.39 -3.03 3.39
CA ALA A 222 24.44 -3.88 4.11
C ALA A 222 23.08 -3.16 4.32
N VAL A 223 23.10 -1.88 4.71
CA VAL A 223 21.89 -1.07 4.86
C VAL A 223 21.17 -0.91 3.52
N SER A 224 21.90 -0.68 2.43
CA SER A 224 21.32 -0.53 1.08
C SER A 224 20.65 -1.82 0.58
N VAL A 225 21.26 -2.99 0.82
CA VAL A 225 20.66 -4.29 0.50
C VAL A 225 19.41 -4.56 1.35
N LEU A 226 19.43 -4.20 2.64
CA LEU A 226 18.26 -4.34 3.51
C LEU A 226 17.10 -3.45 3.08
N ILE A 227 17.38 -2.23 2.63
CA ILE A 227 16.37 -1.32 2.06
C ILE A 227 15.76 -1.93 0.79
N LEU A 228 16.59 -2.44 -0.13
CA LEU A 228 16.13 -3.10 -1.35
C LEU A 228 15.25 -4.33 -1.05
N ALA A 229 15.68 -5.19 -0.13
CA ALA A 229 14.91 -6.34 0.30
C ALA A 229 13.58 -5.94 0.95
N GLY A 230 13.58 -4.88 1.78
CA GLY A 230 12.39 -4.32 2.41
C GLY A 230 11.39 -3.75 1.40
N ILE A 231 11.86 -3.12 0.33
CA ILE A 231 11.04 -2.63 -0.78
C ILE A 231 10.40 -3.79 -1.55
N LEU A 232 11.19 -4.80 -1.94
CA LEU A 232 10.67 -5.96 -2.67
C LEU A 232 9.63 -6.72 -1.85
N LEU A 233 9.86 -6.88 -0.54
CA LEU A 233 8.89 -7.43 0.39
C LEU A 233 7.62 -6.57 0.44
N GLY A 234 7.76 -5.25 0.57
CA GLY A 234 6.64 -4.31 0.60
C GLY A 234 5.77 -4.42 -0.64
N ILE A 235 6.37 -4.35 -1.83
CA ILE A 235 5.69 -4.51 -3.12
C ILE A 235 5.05 -5.89 -3.24
N GLY A 236 5.77 -6.95 -2.86
CA GLY A 236 5.27 -8.33 -2.90
C GLY A 236 4.05 -8.56 -2.00
N VAL A 237 4.06 -7.98 -0.79
CA VAL A 237 2.92 -8.00 0.13
C VAL A 237 1.76 -7.15 -0.38
N LEU A 238 2.05 -5.98 -0.96
CA LEU A 238 1.04 -5.02 -1.43
C LEU A 238 0.31 -5.50 -2.70
N LEU A 239 1.04 -6.12 -3.62
CA LEU A 239 0.50 -6.77 -4.83
C LEU A 239 0.07 -8.22 -4.59
N ASN A 240 0.29 -8.75 -3.38
CA ASN A 240 0.04 -10.15 -3.00
C ASN A 240 0.65 -11.18 -3.97
N LEU A 241 1.84 -10.89 -4.49
CA LEU A 241 2.57 -11.79 -5.39
C LEU A 241 2.83 -13.12 -4.64
N GLY A 242 2.39 -14.24 -5.23
CA GLY A 242 2.58 -15.57 -4.64
C GLY A 242 1.94 -15.80 -3.26
N ASN A 243 0.89 -15.06 -2.90
CA ASN A 243 0.25 -15.09 -1.57
C ASN A 243 1.19 -14.65 -0.41
N LEU A 244 2.18 -13.79 -0.69
CA LEU A 244 3.13 -13.29 0.31
C LEU A 244 2.44 -12.65 1.53
N ALA A 245 1.32 -11.95 1.36
CA ALA A 245 0.59 -11.36 2.48
C ALA A 245 0.13 -12.40 3.53
N TYR A 246 -0.14 -13.64 3.12
CA TYR A 246 -0.51 -14.75 4.02
C TYR A 246 0.69 -15.49 4.60
N ARG A 247 1.88 -15.33 4.01
CA ARG A 247 3.14 -15.95 4.47
C ARG A 247 3.90 -15.06 5.45
N VAL A 248 3.67 -13.74 5.40
CA VAL A 248 4.27 -12.78 6.33
C VAL A 248 3.31 -12.48 7.49
N PRO A 249 3.65 -12.85 8.74
CA PRO A 249 2.78 -12.65 9.90
C PRO A 249 2.36 -11.19 10.07
N GLY A 250 1.11 -10.96 10.46
CA GLY A 250 0.58 -9.63 10.80
C GLY A 250 -0.04 -8.85 9.64
N PHE A 251 0.50 -8.93 8.42
CA PHE A 251 0.02 -8.17 7.26
C PHE A 251 -1.35 -8.62 6.72
N SER A 252 -1.66 -9.91 6.83
CA SER A 252 -2.96 -10.49 6.44
C SER A 252 -3.93 -10.66 7.62
N SER A 253 -3.62 -10.10 8.80
CA SER A 253 -4.46 -10.30 9.97
C SER A 253 -5.89 -9.78 9.75
N PRO A 254 -6.92 -10.57 10.10
CA PRO A 254 -8.32 -10.12 10.03
C PRO A 254 -8.65 -9.07 11.08
N VAL A 255 -7.81 -8.91 12.11
CA VAL A 255 -7.96 -7.90 13.16
C VAL A 255 -7.29 -6.59 12.70
N PRO A 256 -8.03 -5.46 12.60
CA PRO A 256 -7.48 -4.21 12.09
C PRO A 256 -6.28 -3.69 12.90
N ARG A 257 -6.29 -3.87 14.23
CA ARG A 257 -5.25 -3.39 15.13
C ARG A 257 -3.89 -4.06 14.87
N THR A 258 -3.86 -5.38 14.73
CA THR A 258 -2.64 -6.15 14.43
C THR A 258 -2.13 -5.87 13.02
N ARG A 259 -3.04 -5.72 12.05
CA ARG A 259 -2.66 -5.33 10.69
C ARG A 259 -2.04 -3.93 10.64
N ASN A 260 -2.63 -2.97 11.34
CA ASN A 260 -2.11 -1.60 11.40
C ASN A 260 -0.77 -1.54 12.17
N LEU A 261 -0.59 -2.34 13.22
CA LEU A 261 0.70 -2.47 13.92
C LEU A 261 1.78 -3.08 13.04
N ALA A 262 1.46 -4.09 12.22
CA ALA A 262 2.41 -4.69 11.29
C ALA A 262 2.86 -3.69 10.21
N TRP A 263 1.91 -2.96 9.61
CA TRP A 263 2.23 -1.89 8.66
C TRP A 263 2.99 -0.73 9.32
N GLY A 264 2.58 -0.32 10.52
CA GLY A 264 3.27 0.74 11.27
C GLY A 264 4.70 0.37 11.64
N GLY A 265 4.93 -0.86 12.10
CA GLY A 265 6.27 -1.38 12.42
C GLY A 265 7.16 -1.50 11.18
N TYR A 266 6.59 -1.94 10.05
CA TYR A 266 7.31 -1.97 8.78
C TYR A 266 7.74 -0.57 8.32
N VAL A 267 6.82 0.40 8.35
CA VAL A 267 7.14 1.79 7.98
C VAL A 267 8.20 2.37 8.90
N ALA A 268 8.09 2.16 10.21
CA ALA A 268 9.09 2.62 11.17
C ALA A 268 10.47 2.00 10.91
N ALA A 269 10.54 0.69 10.62
CA ALA A 269 11.79 0.01 10.29
C ALA A 269 12.41 0.56 8.99
N MET A 270 11.61 0.78 7.95
CA MET A 270 12.07 1.36 6.70
C MET A 270 12.57 2.79 6.88
N VAL A 271 11.88 3.61 7.69
CA VAL A 271 12.32 4.97 8.03
C VAL A 271 13.64 4.93 8.80
N CYS A 272 13.78 4.07 9.80
CA CYS A 272 15.04 3.91 10.54
C CYS A 272 16.20 3.50 9.64
N LEU A 273 15.98 2.58 8.69
CA LEU A 273 17.01 2.17 7.72
C LEU A 273 17.44 3.32 6.81
N VAL A 274 16.48 4.12 6.32
CA VAL A 274 16.77 5.31 5.49
C VAL A 274 17.52 6.38 6.29
N VAL A 275 17.12 6.63 7.54
CA VAL A 275 17.82 7.58 8.43
C VAL A 275 19.23 7.08 8.76
N ALA A 276 19.41 5.79 9.01
CA ALA A 276 20.72 5.19 9.24
C ALA A 276 21.63 5.36 8.02
N GLN A 277 21.10 5.20 6.80
CA GLN A 277 21.85 5.47 5.57
C GLN A 277 22.23 6.96 5.43
N GLY A 278 21.38 7.89 5.90
CA GLY A 278 21.65 9.33 5.92
C GLY A 278 22.62 9.79 7.02
N ALA A 279 22.77 9.02 8.11
CA ALA A 279 23.69 9.32 9.21
C ALA A 279 25.13 8.83 8.98
N VAL A 280 25.33 7.85 8.08
CA VAL A 280 26.67 7.31 7.74
C VAL A 280 27.56 8.32 6.98
N PRO A 281 27.05 9.13 6.02
CA PRO A 281 27.85 10.18 5.37
C PRO A 281 28.33 11.26 6.34
N SER A 282 27.55 11.60 7.37
CA SER A 282 27.91 12.60 8.37
C SER A 282 29.01 12.16 9.34
N ALA A 283 29.24 10.85 9.48
CA ALA A 283 30.34 10.32 10.29
C ALA A 283 31.68 10.27 9.52
N LEU A 284 31.64 10.37 8.18
CA LEU A 284 32.82 10.30 7.31
C LEU A 284 33.33 11.68 6.87
N ASN A 285 32.59 12.78 7.14
CA ASN A 285 33.03 14.15 6.85
C ASN A 285 32.54 15.14 7.94
N PRO A 286 33.33 15.38 9.00
CA PRO A 286 32.97 16.30 10.09
C PRO A 286 32.88 17.79 9.66
N ASN A 287 33.18 18.13 8.39
CA ASN A 287 33.14 19.52 7.92
C ASN A 287 31.78 19.98 7.35
N ASN A 288 30.76 19.12 7.29
CA ASN A 288 29.46 19.48 6.72
C ASN A 288 28.40 19.80 7.78
N VAL A 289 28.71 20.73 8.68
CA VAL A 289 27.71 21.42 9.52
C VAL A 289 27.49 22.83 8.94
N GLY A 290 26.87 22.91 7.76
CA GLY A 290 26.64 24.18 7.05
C GLY A 290 25.95 24.06 5.68
N ALA A 291 25.23 22.96 5.41
CA ALA A 291 24.61 22.69 4.12
C ALA A 291 23.35 23.55 3.91
N GLY A 292 23.54 24.71 3.31
CA GLY A 292 22.45 25.56 2.80
C GLY A 292 22.91 26.56 1.74
N GLN A 293 24.20 26.95 1.74
CA GLN A 293 24.75 27.90 0.75
C GLN A 293 26.14 27.51 0.21
N ALA A 294 26.99 26.85 1.01
CA ALA A 294 28.34 26.48 0.57
C ALA A 294 28.38 25.31 -0.45
N GLN A 295 27.29 24.51 -0.53
CA GLN A 295 27.24 23.27 -1.31
C GLN A 295 27.20 23.50 -2.83
N TYR A 296 26.89 24.73 -3.28
CA TYR A 296 26.87 25.12 -4.68
C TYR A 296 27.97 26.12 -5.05
N LEU A 297 28.84 26.47 -4.10
CA LEU A 297 29.97 27.37 -4.32
C LEU A 297 31.22 26.59 -4.73
N HIS A 298 31.43 25.39 -4.18
CA HIS A 298 32.48 24.47 -4.60
C HIS A 298 31.87 23.10 -4.88
N VAL A 299 31.75 22.76 -6.15
CA VAL A 299 31.12 21.53 -6.63
C VAL A 299 32.19 20.63 -7.21
N THR A 300 32.18 19.35 -6.85
CA THR A 300 33.08 18.35 -7.44
C THR A 300 32.25 17.32 -8.18
N ALA A 301 32.54 17.12 -9.46
CA ALA A 301 31.98 16.08 -10.29
C ALA A 301 33.05 15.02 -10.60
N THR A 302 32.64 13.76 -10.64
CA THR A 302 33.51 12.61 -10.92
C THR A 302 32.97 11.78 -12.07
N THR A 303 33.62 10.68 -12.42
CA THR A 303 33.12 9.79 -13.50
C THR A 303 31.73 9.22 -13.25
N SER A 304 31.23 9.19 -12.00
CA SER A 304 29.85 8.75 -11.71
C SER A 304 28.79 9.73 -12.20
N ASP A 305 29.19 10.97 -12.49
CA ASP A 305 28.31 12.07 -12.87
C ASP A 305 28.24 12.23 -14.40
N ASP A 306 28.77 11.27 -15.15
CA ASP A 306 28.72 11.27 -16.61
C ASP A 306 27.27 11.18 -17.12
N GLY A 307 26.93 12.04 -18.07
CA GLY A 307 25.58 12.24 -18.61
C GLY A 307 24.59 12.92 -17.66
N SER A 308 25.02 13.34 -16.46
CA SER A 308 24.16 13.96 -15.45
C SER A 308 24.09 15.49 -15.57
N GLU A 309 23.27 16.09 -14.70
CA GLU A 309 23.14 17.54 -14.58
C GLU A 309 23.52 17.98 -13.16
N THR A 310 24.30 19.06 -13.05
CA THR A 310 24.74 19.64 -11.78
C THR A 310 24.46 21.14 -11.72
N TYR A 311 24.44 21.68 -10.50
CA TYR A 311 24.17 23.09 -10.23
C TYR A 311 25.36 23.77 -9.57
N VAL A 312 25.75 24.94 -10.07
CA VAL A 312 26.84 25.77 -9.52
C VAL A 312 26.32 27.20 -9.36
N THR A 313 26.80 27.94 -8.36
CA THR A 313 26.44 29.35 -8.19
C THR A 313 27.39 30.24 -8.99
N ALA A 314 26.90 31.36 -9.55
CA ALA A 314 27.76 32.37 -10.16
C ALA A 314 28.82 32.86 -9.14
N GLY A 315 30.10 32.87 -9.54
CA GLY A 315 31.25 33.11 -8.66
C GLY A 315 31.79 31.85 -7.97
N GLY A 316 31.17 30.69 -8.18
CA GLY A 316 31.61 29.39 -7.66
C GLY A 316 32.56 28.64 -8.60
N GLU A 317 33.03 27.50 -8.10
CA GLU A 317 33.99 26.61 -8.76
C GLU A 317 33.41 25.22 -8.96
N LEU A 318 33.66 24.65 -10.14
CA LEU A 318 33.40 23.26 -10.46
C LEU A 318 34.73 22.53 -10.70
N THR A 319 35.01 21.51 -9.91
CA THR A 319 36.14 20.59 -10.13
C THR A 319 35.63 19.31 -10.77
N VAL A 320 36.17 18.93 -11.91
CA VAL A 320 35.90 17.63 -12.56
C VAL A 320 37.10 16.72 -12.34
N ASP A 321 36.91 15.63 -11.60
CA ASP A 321 37.94 14.65 -11.27
C ASP A 321 37.65 13.30 -11.97
N LEU A 322 38.42 13.01 -13.03
CA LEU A 322 38.31 11.77 -13.79
C LEU A 322 39.40 10.76 -13.42
N SER A 323 40.00 10.87 -12.24
CA SER A 323 41.10 9.98 -11.81
C SER A 323 40.71 8.51 -11.64
N SER A 324 39.42 8.18 -11.71
CA SER A 324 38.90 6.82 -11.81
C SER A 324 38.98 6.23 -13.22
N TRP A 325 39.29 7.01 -14.26
CA TRP A 325 39.67 6.45 -15.57
C TRP A 325 40.97 5.66 -15.46
N PRO A 326 41.22 4.67 -16.33
CA PRO A 326 42.49 3.96 -16.34
C PRO A 326 43.66 4.93 -16.53
N SER A 327 44.75 4.74 -15.79
CA SER A 327 45.91 5.65 -15.84
C SER A 327 46.60 5.70 -17.21
N THR A 328 46.36 4.72 -18.07
CA THR A 328 46.79 4.71 -19.47
C THR A 328 46.09 5.78 -20.32
N GLU A 329 44.92 6.25 -19.90
CA GLU A 329 44.07 7.22 -20.62
C GLU A 329 44.26 8.65 -20.15
N TRP A 330 44.95 8.85 -19.02
CA TRP A 330 45.18 10.18 -18.44
C TRP A 330 46.03 11.10 -19.32
N PRO A 331 47.07 10.60 -20.03
CA PRO A 331 47.88 11.47 -20.86
C PRO A 331 47.07 12.11 -21.99
N GLY A 332 47.05 13.45 -22.01
CA GLY A 332 46.42 14.23 -23.08
C GLY A 332 44.89 14.34 -23.03
N VAL A 333 44.24 14.03 -21.90
CA VAL A 333 42.79 14.27 -21.74
C VAL A 333 42.45 15.73 -22.00
N GLN A 334 41.52 15.97 -22.92
CA GLN A 334 41.08 17.31 -23.29
C GLN A 334 39.76 17.64 -22.58
N PHE A 335 39.72 18.79 -21.91
CA PHE A 335 38.50 19.34 -21.31
C PHE A 335 37.99 20.52 -22.15
N LYS A 336 36.69 20.54 -22.42
CA LYS A 336 36.01 21.58 -23.19
C LYS A 336 34.73 22.01 -22.48
N THR A 337 34.35 23.26 -22.68
CA THR A 337 33.09 23.84 -22.20
C THR A 337 32.29 24.33 -23.41
N SER A 338 31.00 24.05 -23.46
CA SER A 338 30.13 24.48 -24.56
C SER A 338 29.84 25.98 -24.53
N ASN A 339 30.00 26.62 -23.36
CA ASN A 339 29.75 28.05 -23.17
C ASN A 339 30.79 28.65 -22.19
N PRO A 340 31.98 29.06 -22.70
CA PRO A 340 33.04 29.64 -21.89
C PRO A 340 32.65 30.92 -21.14
N SER A 341 31.66 31.67 -21.65
CA SER A 341 31.17 32.89 -21.02
C SER A 341 30.37 32.64 -19.75
N VAL A 342 29.81 31.43 -19.59
CA VAL A 342 29.07 30.99 -18.40
C VAL A 342 29.98 30.21 -17.47
N LEU A 343 30.79 29.30 -18.03
CA LEU A 343 31.69 28.41 -17.29
C LEU A 343 32.99 28.24 -18.07
N SER A 344 34.11 28.73 -17.53
CA SER A 344 35.42 28.66 -18.19
C SER A 344 36.38 27.71 -17.50
N LEU A 345 37.21 26.99 -18.26
CA LEU A 345 38.32 26.22 -17.71
C LEU A 345 39.40 27.16 -17.16
N GLU A 346 39.76 26.99 -15.89
CA GLU A 346 40.73 27.84 -15.20
C GLU A 346 42.18 27.46 -15.55
N ALA A 347 42.47 26.16 -15.54
CA ALA A 347 43.77 25.63 -15.90
C ALA A 347 43.65 24.26 -16.57
N THR A 348 44.40 24.07 -17.64
CA THR A 348 44.53 22.77 -18.31
C THR A 348 45.28 21.80 -17.38
N PRO A 349 44.78 20.58 -17.14
CA PRO A 349 45.48 19.60 -16.32
C PRO A 349 46.89 19.32 -16.88
N ALA A 350 47.83 18.95 -16.01
CA ALA A 350 49.18 18.59 -16.44
C ALA A 350 49.13 17.41 -17.42
N ALA A 351 49.91 17.48 -18.51
CA ALA A 351 49.81 16.55 -19.64
C ALA A 351 50.00 15.06 -19.28
N ASN A 352 50.70 14.76 -18.18
CA ASN A 352 50.95 13.41 -17.66
C ASN A 352 50.42 13.24 -16.22
N GLY A 353 49.53 14.13 -15.78
CA GLY A 353 48.96 14.14 -14.44
C GLY A 353 47.59 13.48 -14.38
N LYS A 354 46.99 13.45 -13.19
CA LYS A 354 45.59 13.04 -13.03
C LYS A 354 44.69 13.99 -13.85
N PRO A 355 43.65 13.47 -14.54
CA PRO A 355 42.74 14.26 -15.35
C PRO A 355 41.75 15.01 -14.45
N ILE A 356 42.24 16.04 -13.78
CA ILE A 356 41.47 16.90 -12.88
C ILE A 356 41.47 18.31 -13.45
N ALA A 357 40.27 18.80 -13.78
CA ALA A 357 40.07 20.12 -14.36
C ALA A 357 39.24 20.99 -13.41
N LYS A 358 39.59 22.27 -13.33
CA LYS A 358 38.84 23.27 -12.57
C LYS A 358 38.18 24.26 -13.50
N PHE A 359 36.93 24.57 -13.23
CA PHE A 359 36.13 25.52 -13.99
C PHE A 359 35.56 26.58 -13.05
N THR A 360 35.54 27.82 -13.52
CA THR A 360 34.97 28.96 -12.79
C THR A 360 33.64 29.35 -13.43
N ALA A 361 32.60 29.49 -12.62
CA ALA A 361 31.28 29.94 -13.06
C ALA A 361 31.20 31.47 -12.99
N HIS A 362 30.99 32.14 -14.12
CA HIS A 362 31.05 33.61 -14.22
C HIS A 362 29.70 34.29 -14.08
N GLN A 363 28.67 33.72 -14.71
CA GLN A 363 27.35 34.31 -14.79
C GLN A 363 26.28 33.23 -14.95
N THR A 364 25.04 33.59 -14.68
CA THR A 364 23.92 32.65 -14.73
C THR A 364 23.66 32.11 -16.13
N GLY A 365 23.37 30.82 -16.24
CA GLY A 365 23.02 30.16 -17.49
C GLY A 365 23.48 28.70 -17.55
N ALA A 366 23.16 28.03 -18.65
CA ALA A 366 23.54 26.64 -18.86
C ALA A 366 24.86 26.54 -19.66
N SER A 367 25.72 25.62 -19.23
CA SER A 367 26.90 25.18 -19.98
C SER A 367 27.01 23.65 -19.91
N ARG A 368 27.90 23.09 -20.72
CA ARG A 368 28.21 21.67 -20.74
C ARG A 368 29.72 21.51 -20.70
N VAL A 369 30.21 20.63 -19.83
CA VAL A 369 31.60 20.22 -19.80
C VAL A 369 31.74 18.88 -20.51
N ASP A 370 32.63 18.83 -21.48
CA ASP A 370 32.98 17.61 -22.20
C ASP A 370 34.46 17.27 -21.92
N ALA A 371 34.77 16.01 -21.64
CA ALA A 371 36.13 15.52 -21.60
C ALA A 371 36.33 14.31 -22.52
N THR A 372 37.51 14.17 -23.11
CA THR A 372 37.80 13.08 -24.05
C THR A 372 39.25 12.63 -23.93
N SER A 373 39.49 11.31 -23.90
CA SER A 373 40.82 10.71 -23.99
C SER A 373 41.46 10.96 -25.36
N THR A 374 42.78 10.86 -25.43
CA THR A 374 43.54 11.13 -26.67
C THR A 374 43.13 10.21 -27.83
N ASP A 375 42.77 8.97 -27.54
CA ASP A 375 42.33 7.97 -28.52
C ASP A 375 40.82 7.99 -28.79
N GLY A 376 40.07 8.85 -28.07
CA GLY A 376 38.62 8.98 -28.17
C GLY A 376 37.79 7.82 -27.60
N GLN A 377 38.43 6.85 -26.91
CA GLN A 377 37.73 5.71 -26.33
C GLN A 377 36.95 6.06 -25.06
N TYR A 378 37.44 7.02 -24.28
CA TYR A 378 36.79 7.51 -23.06
C TYR A 378 36.27 8.91 -23.28
N THR A 379 34.98 9.09 -23.00
CA THR A 379 34.29 10.38 -23.05
C THR A 379 33.56 10.63 -21.75
N PHE A 380 33.42 11.90 -21.39
CA PHE A 380 32.66 12.36 -20.25
C PHE A 380 31.88 13.60 -20.67
N GLN A 381 30.64 13.68 -20.23
CA GLN A 381 29.75 14.80 -20.52
C GLN A 381 28.96 15.17 -19.27
N LEU A 382 29.01 16.44 -18.87
CA LEU A 382 28.27 16.96 -17.72
C LEU A 382 27.54 18.24 -18.10
N ARG A 383 26.23 18.32 -17.82
CA ARG A 383 25.48 19.57 -17.96
C ARG A 383 25.56 20.35 -16.65
N VAL A 384 25.80 21.65 -16.75
CA VAL A 384 25.99 22.54 -15.62
C VAL A 384 25.01 23.69 -15.75
N ASP A 385 24.13 23.84 -14.76
CA ASP A 385 23.27 25.01 -14.62
C ASP A 385 23.87 25.97 -13.60
N VAL A 386 24.18 27.19 -14.04
CA VAL A 386 24.75 28.24 -13.18
C VAL A 386 23.61 29.13 -12.68
N GLY A 387 23.32 29.01 -11.39
CA GLY A 387 22.31 29.80 -10.68
C GLY A 387 22.84 31.18 -10.25
N ALA A 388 21.92 32.11 -9.99
CA ALA A 388 22.26 33.44 -9.49
C ALA A 388 23.00 33.35 -8.15
N SER A 389 24.00 34.21 -7.95
CA SER A 389 24.57 34.42 -6.62
C SER A 389 23.46 34.89 -5.70
N ALA A 390 23.27 34.19 -4.58
CA ALA A 390 22.39 34.69 -3.53
C ALA A 390 22.95 36.05 -3.04
N PRO A 391 22.09 37.06 -2.81
CA PRO A 391 22.52 38.37 -2.33
C PRO A 391 23.19 38.31 -0.95
#